data_AF-A0A0F9V9T1-F1
#
_entry.id   AF-A0A0F9V9T1-F1
#
_cell.length_a   1.000
_cell.length_b   1.000
_cell.length_c   1.000
_cell.angle_alpha   90.00
_cell.angle_beta   90.00
_cell.angle_gamma   90.00
#
_symmetry.space_group_name_H-M   'P 1'
#
loop_
_entity.id
_entity.type
_entity.pdbx_description
1 polymer ?
#
loop_
_entity_poly.entity_id
_entity_poly.type
_entity_poly.pdbx_seq_one_letter_code
_entity_poly.pdbx_strand_id
1 'polypeptide(L)'
;MTPGISLKPSSFVEGGIVPVDRNVTWKEARFNLFDYVKKSGEKVASTVALRVTFVEDDGTESEQQYSVGDPERFQPSEDGKELVAVGDAVALSKSSNYYLLMNALVNAGFPENRLGEDTSVLDGLYTYNIGLPEPKRSGLARPAVADGETVRERVLSVPSQILKLPWDKKGGAKTSAKAKASETEATDDEVIARALKFVADALGEDESIIRKDLAVKVFKDLAKDPMKDAVAGLIFKDEFQVQLLAAGYTLDGETISKS
;
A
#
# COMPACT_ATOMS: atom_id res chain seq x y z
N MET A 1 40.87 9.56 -11.80
CA MET A 1 40.64 10.59 -10.76
C MET A 1 39.22 10.44 -10.30
N THR A 2 39.00 10.10 -9.04
CA THR A 2 37.65 9.98 -8.47
C THR A 2 37.17 11.40 -8.11
N PRO A 3 35.99 11.85 -8.58
CA PRO A 3 35.50 13.17 -8.24
C PRO A 3 35.29 13.29 -6.72
N GLY A 4 35.72 14.41 -6.15
CA GLY A 4 35.52 14.70 -4.74
C GLY A 4 34.04 14.94 -4.43
N ILE A 5 33.57 14.44 -3.28
CA ILE A 5 32.18 14.58 -2.84
C ILE A 5 31.96 16.00 -2.27
N SER A 6 30.83 16.61 -2.57
CA SER A 6 30.45 17.94 -2.06
C SER A 6 30.18 17.88 -0.54
N LEU A 7 30.81 18.80 0.21
CA LEU A 7 30.59 18.97 1.65
C LEU A 7 29.51 20.02 1.98
N LYS A 8 28.78 20.54 0.98
CA LYS A 8 27.72 21.53 1.23
C LYS A 8 26.56 20.86 1.96
N PRO A 9 26.09 21.37 3.11
CA PRO A 9 24.93 20.82 3.81
C PRO A 9 23.66 20.74 2.94
N SER A 10 23.48 21.67 1.99
CA SER A 10 22.37 21.64 1.01
C SER A 10 22.48 20.52 -0.03
N SER A 11 23.63 19.83 -0.10
CA SER A 11 23.84 18.64 -0.92
C SER A 11 23.83 17.35 -0.10
N PHE A 12 23.54 17.45 1.21
CA PHE A 12 23.37 16.28 2.06
C PHE A 12 21.99 15.72 1.78
N VAL A 13 21.93 14.45 1.40
CA VAL A 13 20.67 13.75 1.17
C VAL A 13 20.30 13.06 2.48
N GLU A 14 19.24 13.52 3.14
CA GLU A 14 18.64 12.80 4.25
C GLU A 14 18.01 11.51 3.69
N GLY A 15 18.18 10.38 4.38
CA GLY A 15 17.72 9.06 3.89
C GLY A 15 16.27 9.14 3.39
N GLY A 16 16.06 8.71 2.14
CA GLY A 16 14.85 8.99 1.36
C GLY A 16 13.58 8.88 2.18
N ILE A 17 12.87 10.01 2.32
CA ILE A 17 11.55 10.03 2.93
C ILE A 17 10.66 9.19 2.02
N VAL A 18 10.05 8.16 2.59
CA VAL A 18 9.04 7.36 1.90
C VAL A 18 7.90 8.31 1.49
N PRO A 19 7.55 8.43 0.20
CA PRO A 19 6.58 9.41 -0.24
C PRO A 19 5.19 8.95 0.16
N VAL A 20 4.66 9.55 1.22
CA VAL A 20 3.34 9.30 1.80
C VAL A 20 2.49 10.55 1.66
N ASP A 21 1.22 10.37 1.33
CA ASP A 21 0.23 11.40 1.07
C ASP A 21 0.62 12.32 -0.11
N ARG A 22 1.21 11.72 -1.15
CA ARG A 22 1.74 12.42 -2.33
C ARG A 22 1.43 11.71 -3.64
N ASN A 23 1.36 12.50 -4.71
CA ASN A 23 1.36 11.98 -6.06
C ASN A 23 2.79 11.58 -6.45
N VAL A 24 2.96 10.38 -6.99
CA VAL A 24 4.26 9.86 -7.41
C VAL A 24 4.15 9.11 -8.71
N THR A 25 5.19 9.23 -9.53
CA THR A 25 5.42 8.38 -10.70
C THR A 25 6.35 7.24 -10.31
N TRP A 26 5.97 6.00 -10.62
CA TRP A 26 6.82 4.84 -10.46
C TRP A 26 7.77 4.82 -11.64
N LYS A 27 8.99 5.31 -11.45
CA LYS A 27 10.00 5.37 -12.51
C LYS A 27 10.45 3.97 -12.90
N GLU A 28 10.68 3.12 -11.90
CA GLU A 28 11.13 1.75 -12.11
C GLU A 28 10.67 0.84 -10.98
N ALA A 29 10.21 -0.37 -11.32
CA ALA A 29 9.94 -1.44 -10.37
C ALA A 29 10.76 -2.70 -10.74
N ARG A 30 11.75 -3.08 -9.91
CA ARG A 30 12.61 -4.25 -10.14
C ARG A 30 12.80 -5.07 -8.87
N PHE A 31 12.80 -6.39 -9.01
CA PHE A 31 13.27 -7.29 -7.99
C PHE A 31 14.79 -7.19 -7.80
N ASN A 32 15.23 -7.22 -6.55
CA ASN A 32 16.63 -7.28 -6.18
C ASN A 32 16.81 -8.09 -4.89
N LEU A 33 18.06 -8.49 -4.64
CA LEU A 33 18.46 -8.93 -3.31
C LEU A 33 18.69 -7.71 -2.42
N PHE A 34 18.05 -7.70 -1.27
CA PHE A 34 18.15 -6.64 -0.27
C PHE A 34 18.77 -7.20 1.01
N ASP A 35 19.89 -6.60 1.41
CA ASP A 35 20.60 -6.96 2.63
C ASP A 35 20.25 -5.99 3.76
N TYR A 36 19.66 -6.52 4.82
CA TYR A 36 19.47 -5.78 6.07
C TYR A 36 20.82 -5.67 6.77
N VAL A 37 21.41 -4.48 6.76
CA VAL A 37 22.66 -4.19 7.48
C VAL A 37 22.37 -3.43 8.78
N LYS A 38 23.09 -3.77 9.86
CA LYS A 38 23.15 -2.95 11.07
C LYS A 38 23.84 -1.61 10.79
N LYS A 39 23.69 -0.65 11.70
CA LYS A 39 24.50 0.60 11.68
C LYS A 39 26.02 0.33 11.66
N SER A 40 26.47 -0.83 12.15
CA SER A 40 27.86 -1.28 12.11
C SER A 40 28.33 -1.78 10.74
N GLY A 41 27.44 -1.87 9.73
CA GLY A 41 27.72 -2.44 8.41
C GLY A 41 27.63 -3.97 8.35
N GLU A 42 27.37 -4.64 9.47
CA GLU A 42 27.19 -6.09 9.53
C GLU A 42 25.84 -6.49 8.91
N LYS A 43 25.88 -7.43 7.96
CA LYS A 43 24.70 -8.03 7.35
C LYS A 43 23.98 -8.96 8.33
N VAL A 44 22.70 -8.67 8.59
CA VAL A 44 21.85 -9.41 9.53
C VAL A 44 20.98 -10.45 8.82
N ALA A 45 20.46 -10.09 7.66
CA ALA A 45 19.58 -10.93 6.87
C ALA A 45 19.59 -10.48 5.41
N SER A 46 19.30 -11.40 4.49
CA SER A 46 18.97 -11.10 3.10
C SER A 46 17.51 -11.42 2.84
N THR A 47 16.88 -10.63 1.99
CA THR A 47 15.56 -10.94 1.43
C THR A 47 15.57 -10.64 -0.06
N VAL A 48 14.75 -11.34 -0.82
CA VAL A 48 14.32 -10.79 -2.11
C VAL A 48 13.29 -9.72 -1.84
N ALA A 49 13.39 -8.60 -2.54
CA ALA A 49 12.46 -7.49 -2.45
C ALA A 49 12.17 -6.93 -3.84
N LEU A 50 10.98 -6.32 -4.00
CA LEU A 50 10.73 -5.40 -5.10
C LEU A 50 11.22 -4.01 -4.68
N ARG A 51 12.18 -3.44 -5.40
CA ARG A 51 12.54 -2.03 -5.32
C ARG A 51 11.66 -1.24 -6.26
N VAL A 52 10.98 -0.23 -5.71
CA VAL A 52 10.27 0.78 -6.50
C VAL A 52 10.97 2.12 -6.31
N THR A 53 11.33 2.75 -7.44
CA THR A 53 11.83 4.12 -7.47
C THR A 53 10.67 5.05 -7.80
N PHE A 54 10.31 5.89 -6.85
CA PHE A 54 9.30 6.92 -7.00
C PHE A 54 9.92 8.24 -7.43
N VAL A 55 9.20 8.99 -8.24
CA VAL A 55 9.52 10.36 -8.65
C VAL A 55 8.34 11.25 -8.31
N GLU A 56 8.56 12.23 -7.45
CA GLU A 56 7.57 13.24 -7.09
C GLU A 56 7.43 14.29 -8.19
N ASP A 57 6.38 15.12 -8.14
CA ASP A 57 6.10 16.15 -9.15
C ASP A 57 7.22 17.22 -9.26
N ASP A 58 8.03 17.39 -8.22
CA ASP A 58 9.21 18.28 -8.20
C ASP A 58 10.49 17.63 -8.75
N GLY A 59 10.41 16.36 -9.16
CA GLY A 59 11.52 15.57 -9.68
C GLY A 59 12.36 14.88 -8.61
N THR A 60 11.99 14.96 -7.32
CA THR A 60 12.67 14.25 -6.23
C THR A 60 12.48 12.75 -6.39
N GLU A 61 13.59 12.01 -6.37
CA GLU A 61 13.57 10.54 -6.43
C GLU A 61 13.68 9.95 -5.02
N SER A 62 12.85 8.95 -4.73
CA SER A 62 12.93 8.15 -3.51
C SER A 62 12.80 6.67 -3.84
N GLU A 63 13.39 5.81 -3.03
CA GLU A 63 13.33 4.36 -3.22
C GLU A 63 12.67 3.69 -2.04
N GLN A 64 11.81 2.71 -2.32
CA GLN A 64 11.25 1.83 -1.30
C GLN A 64 11.38 0.36 -1.68
N GLN A 65 11.69 -0.46 -0.68
CA GLN A 65 11.88 -1.90 -0.80
C GLN A 65 10.70 -2.64 -0.18
N TYR A 66 10.06 -3.51 -0.96
CA TYR A 66 8.94 -4.34 -0.53
C TYR A 66 9.40 -5.79 -0.46
N SER A 67 9.63 -6.29 0.76
CA SER A 67 10.05 -7.67 1.00
C SER A 67 9.09 -8.66 0.35
N VAL A 68 9.65 -9.63 -0.38
CA VAL A 68 8.94 -10.72 -1.06
C VAL A 68 9.10 -12.01 -0.26
N GLY A 69 10.35 -12.39 0.05
CA GLY A 69 10.64 -13.65 0.72
C GLY A 69 12.13 -14.02 0.73
N ASP A 70 12.39 -15.28 1.07
CA ASP A 70 13.72 -15.84 1.26
C ASP A 70 14.49 -16.01 -0.08
N PRO A 71 15.76 -15.55 -0.20
CA PRO A 71 16.62 -15.79 -1.35
C PRO A 71 16.87 -17.26 -1.72
N GLU A 72 16.67 -18.20 -0.80
CA GLU A 72 16.75 -19.63 -1.09
C GLU A 72 15.53 -20.14 -1.88
N ARG A 73 14.42 -19.41 -1.82
CA ARG A 73 13.14 -19.78 -2.45
C ARG A 73 12.82 -18.96 -3.68
N PHE A 74 13.39 -17.76 -3.78
CA PHE A 74 13.13 -16.83 -4.86
C PHE A 74 14.42 -16.13 -5.26
N GLN A 75 14.58 -15.79 -6.54
CA GLN A 75 15.65 -14.94 -7.03
C GLN A 75 15.13 -13.97 -8.10
N PRO A 76 15.66 -12.75 -8.16
CA PRO A 76 15.38 -11.86 -9.28
C PRO A 76 15.96 -12.44 -10.58
N SER A 77 15.29 -12.21 -11.72
CA SER A 77 15.91 -12.37 -13.04
C SER A 77 17.13 -11.46 -13.20
N GLU A 78 17.95 -11.70 -14.23
CA GLU A 78 19.15 -10.90 -14.50
C GLU A 78 18.84 -9.40 -14.71
N ASP A 79 17.69 -9.10 -15.34
CA ASP A 79 17.21 -7.74 -15.53
C ASP A 79 16.34 -7.21 -14.37
N GLY A 80 16.10 -8.04 -13.36
CA GLY A 80 15.28 -7.74 -12.19
C GLY A 80 13.79 -7.55 -12.48
N LYS A 81 13.28 -7.86 -13.68
CA LYS A 81 11.86 -7.69 -13.99
C LYS A 81 10.97 -8.83 -13.54
N GLU A 82 11.55 -10.01 -13.38
CA GLU A 82 10.82 -11.22 -13.02
C GLU A 82 11.33 -11.77 -11.70
N LEU A 83 10.44 -12.48 -11.01
CA LEU A 83 10.78 -13.26 -9.83
C LEU A 83 10.82 -14.74 -10.20
N VAL A 84 12.01 -15.31 -10.18
CA VAL A 84 12.24 -16.72 -10.49
C VAL A 84 12.12 -17.54 -9.21
N ALA A 85 11.27 -18.55 -9.22
CA ALA A 85 11.20 -19.52 -8.12
C ALA A 85 12.45 -20.40 -8.10
N VAL A 86 12.99 -20.64 -6.90
CA VAL A 86 14.13 -21.53 -6.67
C VAL A 86 13.67 -22.67 -5.75
N GLY A 87 14.06 -23.91 -6.09
CA GLY A 87 13.66 -25.11 -5.36
C GLY A 87 12.14 -25.39 -5.49
N ASP A 88 11.51 -25.74 -4.37
CA ASP A 88 10.11 -26.17 -4.32
C ASP A 88 9.11 -25.01 -4.07
N ALA A 89 9.51 -23.76 -4.32
CA ALA A 89 8.65 -22.61 -4.05
C ALA A 89 7.48 -22.52 -5.04
N VAL A 90 6.25 -22.73 -4.55
CA VAL A 90 5.03 -22.73 -5.40
C VAL A 90 4.24 -21.43 -5.33
N ALA A 91 4.39 -20.64 -4.25
CA ALA A 91 3.56 -19.45 -4.03
C ALA A 91 4.24 -18.39 -3.14
N LEU A 92 3.83 -17.14 -3.34
CA LEU A 92 4.20 -15.99 -2.51
C LEU A 92 3.41 -15.92 -1.21
N SER A 93 4.05 -15.41 -0.16
CA SER A 93 3.39 -15.24 1.14
C SER A 93 2.47 -14.01 1.15
N LYS A 94 1.25 -14.18 1.68
CA LYS A 94 0.31 -13.06 1.97
C LYS A 94 0.79 -12.13 3.08
N SER A 95 1.82 -12.51 3.84
CA SER A 95 2.44 -11.66 4.87
C SER A 95 3.64 -10.84 4.36
N SER A 96 3.95 -10.93 3.06
CA SER A 96 5.02 -10.16 2.42
C SER A 96 4.60 -8.71 2.20
N ASN A 97 5.55 -7.78 2.22
CA ASN A 97 5.24 -6.37 1.93
C ASN A 97 4.91 -6.19 0.45
N TYR A 98 5.47 -7.04 -0.41
CA TYR A 98 5.12 -7.11 -1.83
C TYR A 98 3.63 -7.45 -2.02
N TYR A 99 3.09 -8.43 -1.28
CA TYR A 99 1.65 -8.74 -1.32
C TYR A 99 0.80 -7.52 -0.92
N LEU A 100 1.19 -6.79 0.14
CA LEU A 100 0.47 -5.58 0.54
C LEU A 100 0.47 -4.51 -0.56
N LEU A 101 1.62 -4.30 -1.22
CA LEU A 101 1.73 -3.36 -2.33
C LEU A 101 0.83 -3.78 -3.51
N MET A 102 0.91 -5.04 -3.94
CA MET A 102 0.12 -5.54 -5.08
C MET A 102 -1.38 -5.54 -4.79
N ASN A 103 -1.78 -5.91 -3.57
CA ASN A 103 -3.18 -5.85 -3.14
C ASN A 103 -3.70 -4.40 -3.13
N ALA A 104 -2.91 -3.46 -2.61
CA ALA A 104 -3.26 -2.03 -2.66
C ALA A 104 -3.36 -1.52 -4.10
N LEU A 105 -2.46 -1.95 -4.99
CA LEU A 105 -2.45 -1.58 -6.40
C LEU A 105 -3.70 -2.08 -7.14
N VAL A 106 -4.09 -3.34 -6.96
CA VAL A 106 -5.33 -3.91 -7.52
C VAL A 106 -6.55 -3.18 -6.96
N ASN A 107 -6.59 -2.94 -5.64
CA ASN A 107 -7.68 -2.20 -5.00
C ASN A 107 -7.80 -0.75 -5.48
N ALA A 108 -6.68 -0.12 -5.85
CA ALA A 108 -6.64 1.21 -6.46
C ALA A 108 -7.11 1.22 -7.93
N GLY A 109 -7.44 0.05 -8.49
CA GLY A 109 -8.03 -0.11 -9.82
C GLY A 109 -7.05 -0.60 -10.90
N PHE A 110 -5.86 -1.10 -10.53
CA PHE A 110 -4.94 -1.63 -11.54
C PHE A 110 -5.50 -2.95 -12.10
N PRO A 111 -5.53 -3.13 -13.43
CA PRO A 111 -6.08 -4.34 -14.02
C PRO A 111 -5.23 -5.57 -13.68
N GLU A 112 -5.78 -6.48 -12.87
CA GLU A 112 -5.07 -7.67 -12.41
C GLU A 112 -4.59 -8.57 -13.56
N ASN A 113 -5.33 -8.62 -14.67
CA ASN A 113 -4.92 -9.37 -15.87
C ASN A 113 -3.68 -8.77 -16.57
N ARG A 114 -3.20 -7.60 -16.15
CA ARG A 114 -1.93 -7.01 -16.59
C ARG A 114 -0.78 -7.32 -15.63
N LEU A 115 -1.06 -7.81 -14.43
CA LEU A 115 -0.05 -8.27 -13.47
C LEU A 115 0.38 -9.69 -13.88
N GLY A 116 1.32 -9.74 -14.81
CA GLY A 116 2.02 -10.97 -15.19
C GLY A 116 3.31 -11.16 -14.39
N GLU A 117 4.28 -11.83 -15.00
CA GLU A 117 5.58 -12.11 -14.39
C GLU A 117 6.55 -10.92 -14.49
N ASP A 118 6.32 -10.00 -15.44
CA ASP A 118 7.17 -8.85 -15.74
C ASP A 118 6.70 -7.56 -15.02
N THR A 119 7.51 -7.07 -14.08
CA THR A 119 7.23 -5.84 -13.30
C THR A 119 7.38 -4.55 -14.10
N SER A 120 7.94 -4.57 -15.31
CA SER A 120 8.02 -3.37 -16.17
C SER A 120 6.65 -2.86 -16.62
N VAL A 121 5.60 -3.68 -16.48
CA VAL A 121 4.21 -3.24 -16.65
C VAL A 121 3.81 -2.13 -15.66
N LEU A 122 4.59 -1.92 -14.60
CA LEU A 122 4.39 -0.88 -13.59
C LEU A 122 5.18 0.41 -13.89
N ASP A 123 6.13 0.37 -14.83
CA ASP A 123 7.00 1.51 -15.12
C ASP A 123 6.19 2.66 -15.76
N GLY A 124 6.23 3.85 -15.15
CA GLY A 124 5.47 5.02 -15.56
C GLY A 124 4.06 5.11 -14.95
N LEU A 125 3.72 4.25 -13.99
CA LEU A 125 2.47 4.32 -13.25
C LEU A 125 2.44 5.59 -12.39
N TYR A 126 1.38 6.39 -12.48
CA TYR A 126 1.20 7.60 -11.67
C TYR A 126 0.07 7.38 -10.66
N THR A 127 0.38 7.49 -9.38
CA THR A 127 -0.52 7.15 -8.28
C THR A 127 -0.51 8.22 -7.19
N TYR A 128 -1.59 8.31 -6.44
CA TYR A 128 -1.59 8.95 -5.13
C TYR A 128 -1.30 7.89 -4.07
N ASN A 129 -0.17 8.03 -3.38
CA ASN A 129 0.27 7.05 -2.39
C ASN A 129 -0.02 7.50 -0.96
N ILE A 130 -0.41 6.55 -0.12
CA ILE A 130 -0.65 6.71 1.30
C ILE A 130 0.30 5.82 2.11
N GLY A 131 0.39 6.09 3.41
CA GLY A 131 1.21 5.32 4.33
C GLY A 131 0.43 4.19 4.98
N LEU A 132 0.88 2.94 4.79
CA LEU A 132 0.41 1.80 5.57
C LEU A 132 1.46 1.36 6.59
N PRO A 133 1.09 1.12 7.86
CA PRO A 133 2.03 0.59 8.84
C PRO A 133 2.47 -0.82 8.45
N GLU A 134 3.79 -1.08 8.50
CA GLU A 134 4.33 -2.41 8.19
C GLU A 134 3.87 -3.45 9.25
N PRO A 135 3.39 -4.65 8.83
CA PRO A 135 2.97 -5.69 9.77
C PRO A 135 4.08 -6.05 10.76
N LYS A 136 3.74 -6.12 12.06
CA LYS A 136 4.69 -6.52 13.11
C LYS A 136 5.00 -8.02 12.95
N ARG A 137 6.21 -8.37 12.50
CA ARG A 137 6.69 -9.76 12.45
C ARG A 137 7.37 -10.13 13.77
N SER A 138 6.89 -11.17 14.46
CA SER A 138 7.53 -11.72 15.66
C SER A 138 8.83 -12.44 15.29
N GLY A 139 9.94 -12.15 15.99
CA GLY A 139 11.20 -12.90 15.86
C GLY A 139 12.37 -12.17 15.21
N LEU A 140 12.14 -11.04 14.52
CA LEU A 140 13.21 -10.10 14.18
C LEU A 140 13.35 -9.12 15.33
N ALA A 141 14.41 -9.27 16.13
CA ALA A 141 14.76 -8.29 17.15
C ALA A 141 14.94 -6.93 16.45
N ARG A 142 13.94 -6.06 16.58
CA ARG A 142 14.10 -4.65 16.23
C ARG A 142 15.25 -4.16 17.11
N PRO A 143 16.30 -3.51 16.57
CA PRO A 143 17.32 -2.95 17.43
C PRO A 143 16.60 -2.04 18.42
N ALA A 144 16.70 -2.38 19.71
CA ALA A 144 16.29 -1.49 20.78
C ALA A 144 17.05 -0.19 20.55
N VAL A 145 16.31 0.89 20.26
CA VAL A 145 16.92 2.20 20.19
C VAL A 145 17.36 2.54 21.60
N ALA A 146 18.57 3.08 21.73
CA ALA A 146 19.09 3.57 22.99
C ALA A 146 18.10 4.56 23.64
N ASP A 147 18.06 4.57 24.97
CA ASP A 147 17.17 5.35 25.84
C ASP A 147 16.51 6.59 25.20
N GLY A 148 15.18 6.57 25.11
CA GLY A 148 14.36 7.78 24.97
C GLY A 148 13.85 8.12 23.56
N GLU A 149 14.31 7.47 22.49
CA GLU A 149 13.77 7.71 21.15
C GLU A 149 12.62 6.74 20.81
N THR A 150 11.42 7.29 20.56
CA THR A 150 10.29 6.53 20.02
C THR A 150 10.67 5.93 18.66
N VAL A 151 10.66 4.60 18.56
CA VAL A 151 10.80 3.88 17.29
C VAL A 151 9.67 4.31 16.37
N ARG A 152 9.94 5.21 15.41
CA ARG A 152 8.97 5.54 14.36
C ARG A 152 8.58 4.24 13.67
N GLU A 153 7.28 3.94 13.64
CA GLU A 153 6.79 2.78 12.92
C GLU A 153 7.18 2.92 11.45
N ARG A 154 7.73 1.84 10.85
CA ARG A 154 8.06 1.84 9.43
C ARG A 154 6.75 1.84 8.64
N VAL A 155 6.66 2.78 7.72
CA VAL A 155 5.49 2.98 6.86
C VAL A 155 5.85 2.55 5.45
N LEU A 156 4.94 1.81 4.82
CA LEU A 156 4.98 1.45 3.40
C LEU A 156 4.19 2.50 2.62
N SER A 157 4.80 3.09 1.59
CA SER A 157 4.08 3.87 0.58
C SER A 157 3.29 2.87 -0.26
N VAL A 158 1.98 3.01 -0.36
CA VAL A 158 1.17 2.15 -1.24
C VAL A 158 0.18 3.00 -2.01
N PRO A 159 -0.18 2.60 -3.23
CA PRO A 159 -1.17 3.34 -4.01
C PRO A 159 -2.55 3.21 -3.36
N SER A 160 -3.21 4.35 -3.15
CA SER A 160 -4.65 4.39 -2.80
C SER A 160 -5.52 4.70 -4.01
N GLN A 161 -4.96 5.42 -4.99
CA GLN A 161 -5.62 5.79 -6.23
C GLN A 161 -4.63 5.77 -7.39
N ILE A 162 -5.06 5.23 -8.53
CA ILE A 162 -4.34 5.34 -9.80
C ILE A 162 -4.81 6.59 -10.52
N LEU A 163 -3.87 7.49 -10.80
CA LEU A 163 -4.11 8.75 -11.49
C LEU A 163 -3.87 8.60 -13.00
N LYS A 164 -2.91 7.75 -13.40
CA LYS A 164 -2.63 7.43 -14.79
C LYS A 164 -1.94 6.08 -14.94
N LEU A 165 -2.38 5.27 -15.90
CA LEU A 165 -1.71 4.00 -16.21
C LEU A 165 -0.49 4.23 -17.14
N PRO A 166 0.52 3.35 -17.08
CA PRO A 166 1.72 3.42 -17.92
C PRO A 166 1.44 3.56 -19.42
N TRP A 167 0.42 2.85 -19.91
CA TRP A 167 0.05 2.79 -21.32
C TRP A 167 -0.99 3.83 -21.73
N ASP A 168 -1.46 4.69 -20.81
CA ASP A 168 -2.36 5.77 -21.17
C ASP A 168 -1.58 6.82 -21.97
N LYS A 169 -1.94 6.94 -23.25
CA LYS A 169 -1.35 7.93 -24.16
C LYS A 169 -1.41 9.30 -23.50
N LYS A 170 -0.27 10.00 -23.49
CA LYS A 170 -0.08 11.36 -22.97
C LYS A 170 -1.03 12.31 -23.72
N GLY A 171 -2.26 12.49 -23.21
CA GLY A 171 -3.29 13.29 -23.87
C GLY A 171 -4.75 12.94 -23.58
N GLY A 172 -5.04 11.86 -22.83
CA GLY A 172 -6.41 11.54 -22.44
C GLY A 172 -6.52 11.37 -20.93
N ALA A 173 -6.67 12.46 -20.19
CA ALA A 173 -7.25 12.37 -18.85
C ALA A 173 -8.71 11.94 -19.02
N LYS A 174 -8.94 10.62 -19.04
CA LYS A 174 -10.27 10.06 -18.83
C LYS A 174 -10.36 9.69 -17.36
N THR A 175 -11.25 10.41 -16.70
CA THR A 175 -11.83 10.11 -15.41
C THR A 175 -12.03 8.61 -15.22
N SER A 176 -11.67 8.15 -14.02
CA SER A 176 -11.77 6.79 -13.48
C SER A 176 -12.89 5.93 -14.08
N ALA A 177 -12.48 4.89 -14.80
CA ALA A 177 -13.35 3.74 -15.02
C ALA A 177 -13.40 2.92 -13.73
N LYS A 178 -14.57 2.90 -13.08
CA LYS A 178 -14.95 2.02 -11.97
C LYS A 178 -14.71 0.57 -12.44
N ALA A 179 -13.60 -0.04 -12.02
CA ALA A 179 -13.28 -1.42 -12.36
C ALA A 179 -14.18 -2.36 -11.56
N LYS A 180 -14.92 -3.17 -12.30
CA LYS A 180 -15.82 -4.23 -11.86
C LYS A 180 -14.99 -5.40 -11.34
N ALA A 181 -15.12 -5.74 -10.06
CA ALA A 181 -14.57 -6.95 -9.48
C ALA A 181 -15.51 -8.12 -9.75
N SER A 182 -15.02 -9.14 -10.46
CA SER A 182 -15.47 -10.53 -10.35
C SER A 182 -14.53 -11.14 -9.30
N GLU A 183 -14.94 -11.87 -8.26
CA GLU A 183 -15.94 -12.94 -8.27
C GLU A 183 -16.39 -13.24 -6.82
N THR A 184 -17.59 -12.77 -6.48
CA THR A 184 -18.69 -13.38 -5.71
C THR A 184 -19.64 -12.21 -5.49
N GLU A 185 -20.49 -11.91 -6.49
CA GLU A 185 -21.40 -10.75 -6.49
C GLU A 185 -22.37 -10.83 -5.30
N ALA A 186 -21.98 -10.22 -4.18
CA ALA A 186 -22.93 -9.42 -3.43
C ALA A 186 -23.26 -8.20 -4.27
N THR A 187 -24.54 -7.92 -4.49
CA THR A 187 -24.96 -6.68 -5.11
C THR A 187 -24.44 -5.49 -4.30
N ASP A 188 -24.23 -4.34 -4.93
CA ASP A 188 -23.83 -3.11 -4.23
C ASP A 188 -24.76 -2.83 -3.02
N ASP A 189 -26.04 -3.19 -3.14
CA ASP A 189 -27.05 -3.12 -2.08
C ASP A 189 -26.73 -4.00 -0.85
N GLU A 190 -26.19 -5.21 -1.04
CA GLU A 190 -25.79 -6.09 0.06
C GLU A 190 -24.58 -5.53 0.81
N VAL A 191 -23.60 -4.99 0.09
CA VAL A 191 -22.42 -4.35 0.69
C VAL A 191 -22.83 -3.10 1.47
N ILE A 192 -23.74 -2.29 0.91
CA ILE A 192 -24.31 -1.11 1.57
C ILE A 192 -25.07 -1.51 2.84
N ALA A 193 -25.98 -2.49 2.76
CA ALA A 193 -26.75 -2.95 3.91
C ALA A 193 -25.84 -3.48 5.04
N ARG A 194 -24.77 -4.18 4.66
CA ARG A 194 -23.78 -4.73 5.62
C ARG A 194 -22.94 -3.63 6.25
N ALA A 195 -22.52 -2.63 5.47
CA ALA A 195 -21.80 -1.46 5.97
C ALA A 195 -22.66 -0.62 6.93
N LEU A 196 -23.94 -0.40 6.60
CA LEU A 196 -24.89 0.31 7.47
C LEU A 196 -25.14 -0.43 8.78
N LYS A 197 -25.31 -1.77 8.71
CA LYS A 197 -25.43 -2.59 9.92
C LYS A 197 -24.17 -2.49 10.78
N PHE A 198 -23.00 -2.53 10.17
CA PHE A 198 -21.74 -2.39 10.88
C PHE A 198 -21.60 -1.02 11.54
N VAL A 199 -22.01 0.06 10.86
CA VAL A 199 -22.07 1.41 11.46
C VAL A 199 -23.02 1.44 12.66
N ALA A 200 -24.20 0.83 12.55
CA ALA A 200 -25.16 0.76 13.66
C ALA A 200 -24.58 -0.01 14.86
N ASP A 201 -23.94 -1.15 14.62
CA ASP A 201 -23.31 -1.98 15.65
C ASP A 201 -22.09 -1.28 16.28
N ALA A 202 -21.28 -0.58 15.46
CA ALA A 202 -20.08 0.11 15.90
C ALA A 202 -20.35 1.43 16.63
N LEU A 203 -21.47 2.09 16.30
CA LEU A 203 -21.97 3.25 17.05
C LEU A 203 -22.63 2.82 18.35
N GLY A 204 -23.39 1.72 18.41
CA GLY A 204 -23.84 1.12 19.68
C GLY A 204 -24.30 2.14 20.76
N GLU A 205 -23.50 2.29 21.82
CA GLU A 205 -23.67 3.28 22.90
C GLU A 205 -22.91 4.61 22.67
N ASP A 206 -21.96 4.64 21.74
CA ASP A 206 -21.17 5.82 21.37
C ASP A 206 -22.01 6.77 20.47
N GLU A 207 -22.03 8.06 20.78
CA GLU A 207 -22.79 9.05 19.99
C GLU A 207 -22.17 9.34 18.62
N SER A 208 -20.87 9.05 18.44
CA SER A 208 -20.13 9.31 17.21
C SER A 208 -18.92 8.40 17.02
N ILE A 209 -18.50 8.20 15.77
CA ILE A 209 -17.29 7.46 15.40
C ILE A 209 -16.59 8.10 14.20
N ILE A 210 -15.26 8.12 14.22
CA ILE A 210 -14.45 8.61 13.09
C ILE A 210 -14.39 7.51 12.02
N ARG A 211 -14.53 7.88 10.74
CA ARG A 211 -14.48 6.95 9.58
C ARG A 211 -13.24 6.07 9.56
N LYS A 212 -12.07 6.62 9.94
CA LYS A 212 -10.82 5.87 10.04
C LYS A 212 -10.89 4.78 11.10
N ASP A 213 -11.39 5.10 12.28
CA ASP A 213 -11.55 4.13 13.38
C ASP A 213 -12.60 3.07 13.04
N LEU A 214 -13.67 3.47 12.35
CA LEU A 214 -14.68 2.55 11.83
C LEU A 214 -14.06 1.56 10.83
N ALA A 215 -13.23 2.03 9.88
CA ALA A 215 -12.53 1.16 8.93
C ALA A 215 -11.57 0.19 9.64
N VAL A 216 -10.86 0.65 10.67
CA VAL A 216 -10.01 -0.23 11.50
C VAL A 216 -10.86 -1.29 12.23
N LYS A 217 -12.02 -0.91 12.78
CA LYS A 217 -12.97 -1.86 13.38
C LYS A 217 -13.48 -2.88 12.35
N VAL A 218 -13.80 -2.46 11.12
CA VAL A 218 -14.19 -3.37 10.03
C VAL A 218 -13.13 -4.45 9.81
N PHE A 219 -11.86 -4.06 9.66
CA PHE A 219 -10.79 -5.05 9.43
C PHE A 219 -10.56 -6.00 10.60
N LYS A 220 -10.86 -5.56 11.82
CA LYS A 220 -10.73 -6.37 13.04
C LYS A 220 -11.90 -7.33 13.20
N ASP A 221 -13.13 -6.85 13.07
CA ASP A 221 -14.35 -7.59 13.42
C ASP A 221 -14.86 -8.42 12.24
N LEU A 222 -14.60 -7.96 11.00
CA LEU A 222 -14.88 -8.69 9.76
C LEU A 222 -13.63 -9.39 9.20
N ALA A 223 -12.63 -9.72 10.04
CA ALA A 223 -11.36 -10.29 9.58
C ALA A 223 -11.50 -11.54 8.68
N LYS A 224 -12.55 -12.36 8.94
CA LYS A 224 -12.90 -13.58 8.20
C LYS A 224 -13.98 -13.39 7.13
N ASP A 225 -14.55 -12.19 7.03
CA ASP A 225 -15.61 -11.89 6.08
C ASP A 225 -15.02 -11.67 4.68
N PRO A 226 -15.54 -12.34 3.64
CA PRO A 226 -15.06 -12.14 2.27
C PRO A 226 -15.34 -10.73 1.74
N MET A 227 -16.27 -9.97 2.34
CA MET A 227 -16.65 -8.62 1.92
C MET A 227 -15.97 -7.51 2.73
N LYS A 228 -15.06 -7.85 3.65
CA LYS A 228 -14.43 -6.86 4.55
C LYS A 228 -13.77 -5.70 3.80
N ASP A 229 -13.10 -6.02 2.70
CA ASP A 229 -12.36 -5.04 1.89
C ASP A 229 -13.35 -4.11 1.16
N ALA A 230 -14.46 -4.68 0.65
CA ALA A 230 -15.52 -3.92 0.02
C ALA A 230 -16.24 -2.99 1.00
N VAL A 231 -16.54 -3.47 2.22
CA VAL A 231 -17.17 -2.68 3.29
C VAL A 231 -16.23 -1.57 3.78
N ALA A 232 -14.95 -1.88 4.02
CA ALA A 232 -13.97 -0.88 4.45
C ALA A 232 -13.77 0.22 3.41
N GLY A 233 -13.70 -0.15 2.12
CA GLY A 233 -13.59 0.80 1.03
C GLY A 233 -14.85 1.65 0.84
N LEU A 234 -16.04 1.09 1.09
CA LEU A 234 -17.31 1.80 0.92
C LEU A 234 -17.47 2.96 1.92
N ILE A 235 -16.95 2.84 3.15
CA ILE A 235 -17.04 3.87 4.21
C ILE A 235 -16.49 5.24 3.77
N PHE A 236 -15.52 5.24 2.85
CA PHE A 236 -14.87 6.45 2.35
C PHE A 236 -15.48 7.00 1.06
N LYS A 237 -16.49 6.34 0.48
CA LYS A 237 -17.12 6.78 -0.77
C LYS A 237 -18.28 7.73 -0.52
N ASP A 238 -18.46 8.69 -1.41
CA ASP A 238 -19.58 9.66 -1.37
C ASP A 238 -20.95 8.97 -1.52
N GLU A 239 -21.01 7.87 -2.28
CA GLU A 239 -22.22 7.05 -2.43
C GLU A 239 -22.73 6.54 -1.07
N PHE A 240 -21.83 6.24 -0.13
CA PHE A 240 -22.19 5.77 1.21
C PHE A 240 -22.74 6.89 2.09
N GLN A 241 -22.30 8.13 1.90
CA GLN A 241 -22.83 9.29 2.64
C GLN A 241 -24.32 9.50 2.39
N VAL A 242 -24.77 9.32 1.15
CA VAL A 242 -26.20 9.42 0.78
C VAL A 242 -27.01 8.35 1.52
N GLN A 243 -26.48 7.15 1.65
CA GLN A 243 -27.13 6.02 2.32
C GLN A 243 -27.13 6.19 3.85
N LEU A 244 -26.06 6.73 4.43
CA LEU A 244 -25.98 7.09 5.86
C LEU A 244 -27.05 8.11 6.23
N LEU A 245 -27.18 9.17 5.43
CA LEU A 245 -28.20 10.21 5.63
C LEU A 245 -29.62 9.63 5.54
N ALA A 246 -29.87 8.76 4.55
CA ALA A 246 -31.16 8.08 4.42
C ALA A 246 -31.47 7.16 5.62
N ALA A 247 -30.44 6.58 6.25
CA ALA A 247 -30.55 5.74 7.44
C ALA A 247 -30.61 6.52 8.77
N GLY A 248 -30.60 7.86 8.73
CA GLY A 248 -30.70 8.72 9.92
C GLY A 248 -29.36 8.99 10.62
N TYR A 249 -28.24 8.87 9.91
CA TYR A 249 -26.92 9.25 10.39
C TYR A 249 -26.46 10.54 9.71
N THR A 250 -25.72 11.36 10.43
CA THR A 250 -25.07 12.55 9.91
C THR A 250 -23.57 12.34 9.79
N LEU A 251 -22.97 13.05 8.84
CA LEU A 251 -21.54 12.99 8.58
C LEU A 251 -21.00 14.43 8.56
N ASP A 252 -20.22 14.77 9.57
CA ASP A 252 -19.52 16.05 9.68
C ASP A 252 -18.02 15.80 9.49
N GLY A 253 -17.54 16.10 8.27
CA GLY A 253 -16.16 15.80 7.86
C GLY A 253 -15.83 14.31 7.91
N GLU A 254 -14.95 13.92 8.84
CA GLU A 254 -14.55 12.52 9.05
C GLU A 254 -15.40 11.79 10.11
N THR A 255 -16.33 12.48 10.78
CA THR A 255 -17.08 11.95 11.93
C THR A 255 -18.51 11.57 11.53
N ILE A 256 -18.90 10.34 11.85
CA ILE A 256 -20.28 9.83 11.69
C ILE A 256 -20.98 9.90 13.04
N SER A 257 -22.16 10.49 13.10
CA SER A 257 -22.98 10.59 14.31
C SER A 257 -24.44 10.21 14.03
N LYS A 258 -25.17 9.82 15.07
CA LYS A 258 -26.61 9.60 14.95
C LYS A 258 -27.33 10.94 14.83
N SER A 259 -28.21 11.09 13.84
CA SER A 259 -29.02 12.30 13.67
C SER A 259 -30.09 12.46 14.75
#